data_AF-A0A8C3XU43-F1
#
_entry.id   AF-A0A8C3XU43-F1
#
_cell.length_a   1.000
_cell.length_b   1.000
_cell.length_c   1.000
_cell.angle_alpha   90.00
_cell.angle_beta   90.00
_cell.angle_gamma   90.00
#
_symmetry.space_group_name_H-M   'P 1'
#
loop_
_entity.id
_entity.type
_entity.pdbx_description
1 polymer ?
#
loop_
_entity_poly.entity_id
_entity_poly.type
_entity_poly.pdbx_seq_one_letter_code
_entity_poly.pdbx_strand_id
1 'polypeptide(L)'
;MSPASAGLLGRMSYRMMSRCLMLLVVSNWALKTVEAQEHRTVGVGSSVLLTALPIHYKTVIKHIQWEYINSTTTANIVDYYGTGTEPIIAKRYEDRVIFYSSNGSLLLKNVQETDNGTYRATINLNKIKARQTTLLVLEPLSKAQLQINSTVVGSPVELSCKVLVGKVQAIEWKKDGKPLPRNTCYQLSENFSLLYIPEAQKSDCGSFSCNASNDISWQETAANLTMEGIVPSSLKHALKMSTVALAISTILAAGSGLGFIILCCQSEKKKITGELWRWLVIFTHGLVCVSAILMFTAAVFWMWEEGLSTALVLYLIFLTWVIMVTLLLSVVLAICPQHLGMFKKKIMYRVILDTAAPGGVILVVLFAIFLTQNIQHLQRKGCSPLFDSTAAILIAAAISLLILLAPFVWYHRKKKSQEKDQQEGQHVELQELNVDPQAKNQD
;
A
#
# COMPACT_ATOMS: atom_id res chain seq x y z
N MET A 1 56.32 -32.14 65.26
CA MET A 1 55.03 -31.80 64.61
C MET A 1 54.42 -30.62 65.35
N SER A 2 54.23 -29.51 64.65
CA SER A 2 53.96 -28.17 65.19
C SER A 2 52.48 -27.98 65.57
N PRO A 3 52.14 -27.21 66.62
CA PRO A 3 50.76 -26.93 67.03
C PRO A 3 50.27 -25.66 66.32
N ALA A 4 49.62 -25.79 65.15
CA ALA A 4 49.08 -24.63 64.44
C ALA A 4 47.91 -25.01 63.51
N SER A 5 46.82 -25.54 64.04
CA SER A 5 45.62 -25.79 63.21
C SER A 5 44.26 -25.68 63.92
N ALA A 6 44.21 -25.24 65.18
CA ALA A 6 42.94 -25.08 65.92
C ALA A 6 42.33 -23.65 65.87
N GLY A 7 43.02 -22.66 65.27
CA GLY A 7 42.65 -21.24 65.37
C GLY A 7 41.80 -20.66 64.23
N LEU A 8 41.71 -21.34 63.07
CA LEU A 8 41.02 -20.77 61.88
C LEU A 8 39.53 -21.11 61.81
N LEU A 9 39.13 -22.34 62.15
CA LEU A 9 37.73 -22.79 62.05
C LEU A 9 36.81 -22.06 63.05
N GLY A 10 37.29 -21.79 64.27
CA GLY A 10 36.53 -21.02 65.28
C GLY A 10 36.35 -19.54 64.92
N ARG A 11 37.35 -18.91 64.29
CA ARG A 11 37.27 -17.50 63.85
C ARG A 11 36.38 -17.30 62.63
N MET A 12 36.32 -18.27 61.71
CA MET A 12 35.41 -18.22 60.56
C MET A 12 33.95 -18.43 60.99
N SER A 13 33.69 -19.33 61.94
CA SER A 13 32.35 -19.57 62.49
C SER A 13 31.81 -18.32 63.22
N TYR A 14 32.62 -17.66 64.05
CA TYR A 14 32.21 -16.41 64.72
C TYR A 14 31.97 -15.25 63.74
N ARG A 15 32.80 -15.10 62.69
CA ARG A 15 32.60 -14.07 61.66
C ARG A 15 31.39 -14.35 60.77
N MET A 16 31.07 -15.61 60.47
CA MET A 16 29.84 -15.97 59.74
C MET A 16 28.60 -15.80 60.61
N MET A 17 28.63 -16.22 61.89
CA MET A 17 27.50 -15.99 62.81
C MET A 17 27.28 -14.51 63.08
N SER A 18 28.33 -13.70 63.26
CA SER A 18 28.22 -12.24 63.42
C SER A 18 27.69 -11.56 62.17
N ARG A 19 28.09 -12.01 60.97
CA ARG A 19 27.52 -11.53 59.69
C ARG A 19 26.07 -11.96 59.51
N CYS A 20 25.69 -13.18 59.91
CA CYS A 20 24.30 -13.63 59.92
C CYS A 20 23.46 -12.87 60.96
N LEU A 21 23.98 -12.62 62.16
CA LEU A 21 23.29 -11.82 63.18
C LEU A 21 23.13 -10.38 62.71
N MET A 22 24.15 -9.79 62.09
CA MET A 22 24.06 -8.46 61.48
C MET A 22 23.11 -8.44 60.28
N LEU A 23 23.06 -9.48 59.45
CA LEU A 23 22.06 -9.59 58.37
C LEU A 23 20.64 -9.77 58.89
N LEU A 24 20.46 -10.54 59.97
CA LEU A 24 19.16 -10.74 60.63
C LEU A 24 18.72 -9.50 61.40
N VAL A 25 19.65 -8.78 62.03
CA VAL A 25 19.41 -7.48 62.65
C VAL A 25 19.11 -6.46 61.56
N VAL A 26 19.90 -6.36 60.48
CA VAL A 26 19.63 -5.48 59.34
C VAL A 26 18.32 -5.85 58.64
N SER A 27 17.92 -7.12 58.56
CA SER A 27 16.60 -7.52 58.02
C SER A 27 15.45 -7.19 58.97
N ASN A 28 15.65 -7.30 60.30
CA ASN A 28 14.66 -6.86 61.30
C ASN A 28 14.53 -5.33 61.34
N TRP A 29 15.62 -4.59 61.09
CA TRP A 29 15.63 -3.13 60.99
C TRP A 29 15.28 -2.64 59.57
N ALA A 30 15.30 -3.51 58.55
CA ALA A 30 14.74 -3.28 57.22
C ALA A 30 13.26 -3.66 57.13
N LEU A 31 12.66 -4.14 58.23
CA LEU A 31 11.25 -3.92 58.51
C LEU A 31 11.06 -2.56 59.20
N LYS A 32 11.87 -1.57 58.82
CA LYS A 32 11.49 -0.16 58.90
C LYS A 32 10.18 -0.08 58.17
N THR A 33 9.12 0.23 58.90
CA THR A 33 7.77 0.43 58.38
C THR A 33 7.85 1.22 57.08
N VAL A 34 7.80 0.52 55.96
CA VAL A 34 7.55 1.15 54.66
C VAL A 34 6.20 1.78 54.85
N GLU A 35 6.21 3.12 54.93
CA GLU A 35 5.04 3.96 54.74
C GLU A 35 4.19 3.26 53.69
N ALA A 36 2.99 2.83 54.06
CA ALA A 36 2.20 1.97 53.21
C ALA A 36 1.59 2.81 52.08
N GLN A 37 2.46 3.31 51.19
CA GLN A 37 2.20 4.15 50.05
C GLN A 37 1.80 3.22 48.90
N GLU A 38 0.49 3.16 48.66
CA GLU A 38 -0.09 2.38 47.57
C GLU A 38 -0.09 3.20 46.28
N HIS A 39 0.12 2.57 45.13
CA HIS A 39 -0.04 3.21 43.82
C HIS A 39 -1.24 2.58 43.12
N ARG A 40 -2.13 3.41 42.57
CA ARG A 40 -3.31 2.96 41.83
C ARG A 40 -3.38 3.68 40.49
N THR A 41 -3.55 2.91 39.42
CA THR A 41 -3.78 3.44 38.07
C THR A 41 -5.20 3.10 37.65
N VAL A 42 -5.96 4.11 37.18
CA VAL A 42 -7.36 3.94 36.76
C VAL A 42 -7.66 4.75 35.50
N GLY A 43 -8.73 4.38 34.80
CA GLY A 43 -9.19 5.12 33.61
C GLY A 43 -10.08 6.31 33.94
N VAL A 44 -10.04 7.35 33.11
CA VAL A 44 -11.01 8.47 33.16
C VAL A 44 -12.45 7.93 33.13
N GLY A 45 -13.32 8.50 33.96
CA GLY A 45 -14.72 8.08 34.10
C GLY A 45 -14.95 6.87 35.02
N SER A 46 -13.89 6.17 35.43
CA SER A 46 -13.98 5.04 36.36
C SER A 46 -14.26 5.51 37.80
N SER A 47 -14.47 4.55 38.70
CA SER A 47 -14.53 4.81 40.15
C SER A 47 -13.40 4.06 40.85
N VAL A 48 -12.77 4.68 41.86
CA VAL A 48 -11.65 4.11 42.60
C VAL A 48 -11.95 4.05 44.10
N LEU A 49 -11.73 2.89 44.70
CA LEU A 49 -11.84 2.69 46.15
C LEU A 49 -10.48 2.92 46.80
N LEU A 50 -10.37 3.97 47.60
CA LEU A 50 -9.22 4.31 48.41
C LEU A 50 -9.44 3.76 49.82
N THR A 51 -8.56 2.86 50.25
CA THR A 51 -8.73 2.12 51.51
C THR A 51 -8.00 2.84 52.66
N ALA A 52 -8.70 3.03 53.78
CA ALA A 52 -8.11 3.66 54.97
C ALA A 52 -7.51 2.62 55.94
N LEU A 53 -8.21 1.51 56.18
CA LEU A 53 -7.82 0.43 57.09
C LEU A 53 -7.67 -0.90 56.34
N PRO A 54 -6.64 -1.73 56.66
CA PRO A 54 -6.58 -3.11 56.19
C PRO A 54 -7.76 -3.93 56.76
N ILE A 55 -8.21 -4.92 56.00
CA ILE A 55 -9.36 -5.80 56.29
C ILE A 55 -9.26 -6.49 57.68
N HIS A 56 -8.06 -6.57 58.27
CA HIS A 56 -7.79 -7.27 59.53
C HIS A 56 -7.48 -6.38 60.76
N TYR A 57 -7.59 -5.05 60.66
CA TYR A 57 -7.27 -4.15 61.78
C TYR A 57 -8.55 -3.69 62.51
N LYS A 58 -8.87 -4.29 63.66
CA LYS A 58 -10.00 -3.88 64.52
C LYS A 58 -9.65 -2.60 65.29
N THR A 59 -9.74 -1.45 64.63
CA THR A 59 -9.62 -0.13 65.28
C THR A 59 -10.97 0.56 65.29
N VAL A 60 -11.36 1.06 66.46
CA VAL A 60 -12.52 1.94 66.59
C VAL A 60 -12.18 3.28 65.96
N ILE A 61 -12.92 3.65 64.92
CA ILE A 61 -12.77 4.94 64.22
C ILE A 61 -13.53 5.99 65.03
N LYS A 62 -12.80 6.80 65.82
CA LYS A 62 -13.36 7.97 66.51
C LYS A 62 -13.35 9.20 65.62
N HIS A 63 -12.31 9.33 64.80
CA HIS A 63 -12.13 10.42 63.86
C HIS A 63 -11.39 9.92 62.61
N ILE A 64 -11.79 10.34 61.42
CA ILE A 64 -11.03 10.09 60.20
C ILE A 64 -11.11 11.29 59.28
N GLN A 65 -9.93 11.68 58.79
CA GLN A 65 -9.77 12.80 57.87
C GLN A 65 -9.11 12.30 56.58
N TRP A 66 -9.78 12.53 55.45
CA TRP A 66 -9.24 12.33 54.11
C TRP A 66 -8.74 13.65 53.53
N GLU A 67 -7.51 13.65 53.05
CA GLU A 67 -6.85 14.81 52.44
C GLU A 67 -6.39 14.46 51.02
N TYR A 68 -6.62 15.37 50.08
CA TYR A 68 -5.96 15.37 48.77
C TYR A 68 -4.70 16.22 48.86
N ILE A 69 -3.58 15.63 48.47
CA ILE A 69 -2.26 16.24 48.51
C ILE A 69 -1.75 16.31 47.08
N ASN A 70 -1.63 17.55 46.60
CA ASN A 70 -0.87 17.89 45.41
C ASN A 70 0.46 18.52 45.85
N SER A 71 1.41 18.62 44.93
CA SER A 71 2.76 19.18 45.10
C SER A 71 2.85 20.48 45.92
N THR A 72 1.80 21.32 45.93
CA THR A 72 1.79 22.62 46.62
C THR A 72 0.58 22.85 47.55
N THR A 73 -0.43 21.98 47.52
CA THR A 73 -1.70 22.22 48.22
C THR A 73 -2.23 20.96 48.89
N THR A 74 -2.66 21.09 50.15
CA THR A 74 -3.44 20.06 50.86
C THR A 74 -4.88 20.52 50.95
N ALA A 75 -5.83 19.70 50.51
CA ALA A 75 -7.25 19.99 50.58
C ALA A 75 -7.99 18.87 51.35
N ASN A 76 -8.87 19.25 52.26
CA ASN A 76 -9.73 18.28 52.95
C ASN A 76 -10.81 17.76 52.00
N ILE A 77 -11.06 16.44 52.04
CA ILE A 77 -12.09 15.76 51.24
C ILE A 77 -13.25 15.33 52.14
N VAL A 78 -12.96 14.58 53.20
CA VAL A 78 -13.95 14.09 54.17
C VAL A 78 -13.41 14.23 55.57
N ASP A 79 -14.26 14.67 56.49
CA ASP A 79 -14.04 14.64 57.93
C ASP A 79 -15.21 13.92 58.64
N TYR A 80 -14.93 12.93 59.47
CA TYR A 80 -15.95 12.08 60.11
C TYR A 80 -15.61 11.74 61.56
N TYR A 81 -16.59 11.90 62.47
CA TYR A 81 -16.45 11.79 63.92
C TYR A 81 -17.25 10.60 64.50
N GLY A 82 -17.02 9.37 64.02
CA GLY A 82 -17.19 8.10 64.76
C GLY A 82 -18.56 7.66 65.34
N THR A 83 -19.51 8.56 65.61
CA THR A 83 -20.73 8.27 66.39
C THR A 83 -21.87 9.24 66.03
N GLY A 84 -22.87 8.75 65.28
CA GLY A 84 -24.15 9.45 65.06
C GLY A 84 -24.10 10.71 64.18
N THR A 85 -22.92 11.12 63.71
CA THR A 85 -22.72 12.29 62.86
C THR A 85 -22.59 11.89 61.40
N GLU A 86 -23.24 12.62 60.50
CA GLU A 86 -22.99 12.49 59.06
C GLU A 86 -21.56 12.94 58.71
N PRO A 87 -20.90 12.33 57.70
CA PRO A 87 -19.58 12.76 57.26
C PRO A 87 -19.63 14.14 56.63
N ILE A 88 -18.70 15.02 56.99
CA ILE A 88 -18.55 16.34 56.41
C ILE A 88 -17.72 16.20 55.13
N ILE A 89 -18.37 16.25 53.98
CA ILE A 89 -17.72 16.17 52.67
C ILE A 89 -17.49 17.58 52.14
N ALA A 90 -16.29 17.86 51.65
CA ALA A 90 -16.00 19.15 51.04
C ALA A 90 -16.82 19.34 49.76
N LYS A 91 -17.39 20.54 49.56
CA LYS A 91 -18.30 20.89 48.45
C LYS A 91 -17.82 20.46 47.06
N ARG A 92 -16.51 20.44 46.81
CA ARG A 92 -15.91 20.00 45.53
C ARG A 92 -16.12 18.51 45.23
N TYR A 93 -16.39 17.71 46.24
CA TYR A 93 -16.44 16.24 46.19
C TYR A 93 -17.81 15.65 46.51
N GLU A 94 -18.78 16.47 46.93
CA GLU A 94 -20.10 16.06 47.42
C GLU A 94 -20.82 15.09 46.46
N ASP A 95 -20.82 15.37 45.15
CA ASP A 95 -21.48 14.53 44.14
C ASP A 95 -20.63 13.36 43.62
N ARG A 96 -19.33 13.34 43.96
CA ARG A 96 -18.35 12.39 43.40
C ARG A 96 -17.78 11.42 44.44
N VAL A 97 -18.09 11.59 45.72
CA VAL A 97 -17.50 10.79 46.79
C VAL A 97 -18.56 10.03 47.57
N ILE A 98 -18.31 8.75 47.82
CA ILE A 98 -19.02 7.95 48.82
C ILE A 98 -18.04 7.56 49.91
N PHE A 99 -18.37 7.91 51.15
CA PHE A 99 -17.61 7.52 52.32
C PHE A 99 -18.24 6.31 53.01
N TYR A 100 -17.42 5.30 53.32
CA TYR A 100 -17.85 4.11 54.05
C TYR A 100 -17.45 4.20 55.52
N SER A 101 -18.39 4.57 56.39
CA SER A 101 -18.16 4.68 57.84
C SER A 101 -17.75 3.37 58.51
N SER A 102 -18.08 2.22 57.92
CA SER A 102 -17.75 0.88 58.43
C SER A 102 -16.25 0.58 58.48
N ASN A 103 -15.46 1.11 57.53
CA ASN A 103 -14.02 0.85 57.42
C ASN A 103 -13.19 2.11 57.11
N GLY A 104 -13.83 3.27 57.04
CA GLY A 104 -13.19 4.55 56.75
C GLY A 104 -12.76 4.74 55.28
N SER A 105 -13.11 3.83 54.38
CA SER A 105 -12.69 3.90 52.97
C SER A 105 -13.49 4.93 52.18
N LEU A 106 -12.90 5.41 51.10
CA LEU A 106 -13.45 6.45 50.24
C LEU A 106 -13.59 5.92 48.81
N LEU A 107 -14.78 5.94 48.24
CA LEU A 107 -14.99 5.69 46.82
C LEU A 107 -15.10 7.03 46.10
N LEU A 108 -14.13 7.33 45.23
CA LEU A 108 -14.17 8.47 44.33
C LEU A 108 -14.71 8.01 42.97
N LYS A 109 -15.81 8.62 42.52
CA LYS A 109 -16.51 8.32 41.27
C LYS A 109 -16.15 9.28 40.16
N ASN A 110 -16.32 8.82 38.92
CA ASN A 110 -16.13 9.62 37.70
C ASN A 110 -14.79 10.38 37.74
N VAL A 111 -13.73 9.61 37.98
CA VAL A 111 -12.38 10.14 38.17
C VAL A 111 -11.90 10.82 36.88
N GLN A 112 -11.26 11.97 37.02
CA GLN A 112 -10.72 12.77 35.91
C GLN A 112 -9.20 12.89 36.02
N GLU A 113 -8.51 13.29 34.95
CA GLU A 113 -7.05 13.48 34.97
C GLU A 113 -6.61 14.51 36.03
N THR A 114 -7.45 15.51 36.32
CA THR A 114 -7.20 16.49 37.39
C THR A 114 -7.23 15.92 38.79
N ASP A 115 -7.77 14.71 38.98
CA ASP A 115 -7.78 14.00 40.26
C ASP A 115 -6.44 13.25 40.51
N ASN A 116 -5.47 13.36 39.61
CA ASN A 116 -4.10 12.87 39.82
C ASN A 116 -3.48 13.49 41.08
N GLY A 117 -2.89 12.65 41.93
CA GLY A 117 -2.22 13.12 43.16
C GLY A 117 -2.22 12.08 44.26
N THR A 118 -1.88 12.51 45.47
CA THR A 118 -1.76 11.62 46.62
C THR A 118 -2.92 11.85 47.58
N TYR A 119 -3.62 10.78 47.91
CA TYR A 119 -4.74 10.79 48.85
C TYR A 119 -4.29 10.21 50.18
N ARG A 120 -4.51 10.92 51.28
CA ARG A 120 -4.09 10.52 52.61
C ARG A 120 -5.28 10.35 53.55
N ALA A 121 -5.36 9.20 54.21
CA ALA A 121 -6.32 8.94 55.28
C ALA A 121 -5.62 8.98 56.63
N THR A 122 -6.01 9.92 57.49
CA THR A 122 -5.52 10.04 58.87
C THR A 122 -6.59 9.58 59.85
N ILE A 123 -6.33 8.51 60.58
CA ILE A 123 -7.28 7.89 61.51
C ILE A 123 -6.92 8.28 62.95
N ASN A 124 -7.92 8.66 63.74
CA ASN A 124 -7.82 9.04 65.15
C ASN A 124 -6.73 10.10 65.40
N LEU A 125 -6.59 11.06 64.47
CA LEU A 125 -5.58 12.13 64.48
C LEU A 125 -4.12 11.62 64.51
N ASN A 126 -3.90 10.33 64.22
CA ASN A 126 -2.57 9.73 64.24
C ASN A 126 -1.93 9.77 62.86
N LYS A 127 -1.20 10.85 62.58
CA LYS A 127 -0.49 11.07 61.31
C LYS A 127 0.58 9.99 61.02
N ILE A 128 1.13 9.35 62.05
CA ILE A 128 2.17 8.32 61.91
C ILE A 128 1.59 7.02 61.31
N LYS A 129 0.29 6.77 61.47
CA LYS A 129 -0.42 5.63 60.89
C LYS A 129 -1.24 5.98 59.65
N ALA A 130 -1.02 7.17 59.08
CA ALA A 130 -1.80 7.62 57.94
C ALA A 130 -1.51 6.74 56.71
N ARG A 131 -2.58 6.31 56.02
CA ARG A 131 -2.46 5.57 54.76
C ARG A 131 -2.38 6.56 53.61
N GLN A 132 -1.48 6.32 52.66
CA GLN A 132 -1.35 7.14 51.48
C GLN A 132 -1.54 6.31 50.22
N THR A 133 -2.28 6.84 49.25
CA THR A 133 -2.47 6.24 47.94
C THR A 133 -2.18 7.28 46.86
N THR A 134 -1.23 7.01 45.98
CA THR A 134 -0.96 7.83 44.81
C THR A 134 -1.83 7.35 43.66
N LEU A 135 -2.70 8.22 43.16
CA LEU A 135 -3.64 7.95 42.09
C LEU A 135 -3.10 8.53 40.77
N LEU A 136 -2.97 7.65 39.78
CA LEU A 136 -2.72 8.00 38.38
C LEU A 136 -3.96 7.67 37.56
N VAL A 137 -4.46 8.67 36.84
CA VAL A 137 -5.65 8.59 36.01
C VAL A 137 -5.21 8.73 34.58
N LEU A 138 -5.49 7.72 33.76
CA LEU A 138 -5.10 7.65 32.37
C LEU A 138 -6.34 7.72 31.47
N GLU A 139 -6.20 8.36 30.32
CA GLU A 139 -7.17 8.29 29.25
C GLU A 139 -6.95 7.01 28.42
N PRO A 140 -8.02 6.28 28.01
CA PRO A 140 -7.87 5.12 27.15
C PRO A 140 -7.28 5.50 25.79
N LEU A 141 -6.48 4.59 25.23
CA LEU A 141 -5.86 4.83 23.94
C LEU A 141 -6.90 4.84 22.81
N SER A 142 -6.81 5.86 21.95
CA SER A 142 -7.51 5.88 20.66
C SER A 142 -6.91 4.88 19.67
N LYS A 143 -7.66 4.57 18.61
CA LYS A 143 -7.23 3.66 17.54
C LYS A 143 -5.85 4.06 16.99
N ALA A 144 -4.91 3.12 17.04
CA ALA A 144 -3.57 3.29 16.48
C ALA A 144 -3.60 3.39 14.94
N GLN A 145 -2.75 4.25 14.39
CA GLN A 145 -2.56 4.47 12.96
C GLN A 145 -1.16 4.01 12.54
N LEU A 146 -1.10 3.24 11.47
CA LEU A 146 0.15 2.72 10.93
C LEU A 146 0.42 3.37 9.56
N GLN A 147 1.58 4.01 9.42
CA GLN A 147 2.01 4.72 8.20
C GLN A 147 3.29 4.08 7.65
N ILE A 148 3.39 3.96 6.32
CA ILE A 148 4.54 3.38 5.61
C ILE A 148 5.04 4.45 4.62
N ASN A 149 6.34 4.77 4.64
CA ASN A 149 6.91 5.86 3.83
C ASN A 149 7.36 5.43 2.42
N SER A 150 7.77 4.18 2.23
CA SER A 150 8.34 3.63 1.01
C SER A 150 7.95 2.17 0.86
N THR A 151 7.77 1.75 -0.38
CA THR A 151 7.46 0.37 -0.75
C THR A 151 8.48 -0.20 -1.72
N VAL A 152 9.63 0.45 -1.97
CA VAL A 152 10.57 0.02 -3.01
C VAL A 152 11.69 -0.87 -2.44
N VAL A 153 11.95 -2.02 -3.07
CA VAL A 153 13.10 -2.89 -2.74
C VAL A 153 14.42 -2.12 -2.83
N GLY A 154 15.34 -2.36 -1.88
CA GLY A 154 16.64 -1.70 -1.78
C GLY A 154 16.61 -0.29 -1.21
N SER A 155 15.42 0.30 -1.01
CA SER A 155 15.26 1.60 -0.36
C SER A 155 15.05 1.45 1.16
N PRO A 156 15.40 2.46 1.96
CA PRO A 156 15.04 2.47 3.37
C PRO A 156 13.52 2.62 3.55
N VAL A 157 12.95 1.83 4.45
CA VAL A 157 11.51 1.85 4.78
C VAL A 157 11.33 2.17 6.26
N GLU A 158 10.38 3.03 6.56
CA GLU A 158 9.96 3.41 7.90
C GLU A 158 8.46 3.11 8.06
N LEU A 159 8.16 2.33 9.10
CA LEU A 159 6.80 2.07 9.56
C LEU A 159 6.59 2.85 10.87
N SER A 160 5.61 3.75 10.88
CA SER A 160 5.31 4.62 12.02
C SER A 160 3.97 4.28 12.65
N CYS A 161 3.99 3.97 13.95
CA CYS A 161 2.81 3.72 14.76
C CYS A 161 2.45 4.96 15.58
N LYS A 162 1.28 5.56 15.32
CA LYS A 162 0.81 6.80 15.97
C LYS A 162 -0.52 6.58 16.67
N VAL A 163 -0.63 7.10 17.90
CA VAL A 163 -1.86 7.16 18.68
C VAL A 163 -2.13 8.63 19.00
N LEU A 164 -3.34 9.12 18.72
CA LEU A 164 -3.66 10.56 18.81
C LEU A 164 -4.13 10.99 20.21
N VAL A 165 -4.82 10.10 20.92
CA VAL A 165 -5.44 10.33 22.23
C VAL A 165 -5.02 9.23 23.20
N GLY A 166 -4.72 9.62 24.43
CA GLY A 166 -4.15 8.77 25.48
C GLY A 166 -2.61 8.70 25.45
N LYS A 167 -2.02 8.41 26.62
CA LYS A 167 -0.55 8.34 26.80
C LYS A 167 -0.05 6.92 26.59
N VAL A 168 0.70 6.69 25.51
CA VAL A 168 1.33 5.39 25.22
C VAL A 168 2.53 5.16 26.14
N GLN A 169 2.61 3.98 26.73
CA GLN A 169 3.72 3.57 27.60
C GLN A 169 4.60 2.51 26.95
N ALA A 170 4.02 1.63 26.13
CA ALA A 170 4.76 0.62 25.39
C ALA A 170 4.19 0.45 23.97
N ILE A 171 5.07 0.13 23.02
CA ILE A 171 4.71 -0.27 21.66
C ILE A 171 5.44 -1.57 21.34
N GLU A 172 4.67 -2.58 20.94
CA GLU A 172 5.19 -3.87 20.52
C GLU A 172 4.89 -4.09 19.04
N TRP A 173 5.90 -4.52 18.30
CA TRP A 173 5.76 -4.82 16.87
C TRP A 173 5.72 -6.31 16.61
N LYS A 174 4.87 -6.70 15.67
CA LYS A 174 4.76 -8.06 15.15
C LYS A 174 4.84 -8.05 13.63
N LYS A 175 5.39 -9.13 13.09
CA LYS A 175 5.33 -9.46 11.67
C LYS A 175 4.67 -10.82 11.51
N ASP A 176 3.63 -10.88 10.69
CA ASP A 176 2.82 -12.07 10.42
C ASP A 176 2.29 -12.72 11.70
N GLY A 177 1.85 -11.88 12.65
CA GLY A 177 1.31 -12.29 13.94
C GLY A 177 2.35 -12.74 14.97
N LYS A 178 3.64 -12.77 14.63
CA LYS A 178 4.73 -13.14 15.54
C LYS A 178 5.52 -11.90 15.97
N PRO A 179 6.09 -11.87 17.20
CA PRO A 179 6.99 -10.79 17.60
C PRO A 179 8.09 -10.61 16.55
N LEU A 180 8.51 -9.37 16.30
CA LEU A 180 9.61 -9.09 15.37
C LEU A 180 10.81 -10.00 15.70
N PRO A 181 11.39 -10.69 14.70
CA PRO A 181 12.57 -11.50 14.95
C PRO A 181 13.69 -10.59 15.45
N ARG A 182 14.52 -11.11 16.37
CA ARG A 182 15.76 -10.45 16.85
C ARG A 182 16.85 -10.48 15.76
N ASN A 183 16.50 -10.06 14.55
CA ASN A 183 17.42 -9.88 13.44
C ASN A 183 17.92 -8.43 13.43
N THR A 184 19.17 -8.24 13.03
CA THR A 184 19.83 -6.94 12.90
C THR A 184 19.27 -6.05 11.77
N CYS A 185 18.37 -6.58 10.93
CA CYS A 185 17.78 -5.84 9.80
C CYS A 185 16.67 -4.87 10.22
N TYR A 186 16.11 -5.03 11.42
CA TYR A 186 15.05 -4.17 11.95
C TYR A 186 15.63 -3.27 13.04
N GLN A 187 15.50 -1.95 12.86
CA GLN A 187 15.94 -0.95 13.83
C GLN A 187 14.70 -0.27 14.41
N LEU A 188 14.62 -0.19 15.74
CA LEU A 188 13.51 0.46 16.43
C LEU A 188 14.00 1.78 17.03
N SER A 189 13.16 2.81 16.99
CA SER A 189 13.41 4.05 17.73
C SER A 189 13.43 3.81 19.24
N GLU A 190 13.99 4.76 20.01
CA GLU A 190 14.07 4.64 21.49
C GLU A 190 12.70 4.44 22.15
N ASN A 191 11.65 5.05 21.59
CA ASN A 191 10.27 4.93 22.04
C ASN A 191 9.48 3.82 21.31
N PHE A 192 10.14 3.01 20.47
CA PHE A 192 9.55 1.92 19.69
C PHE A 192 8.39 2.32 18.76
N SER A 193 8.13 3.61 18.55
CA SER A 193 7.06 4.08 17.66
C SER A 193 7.39 3.98 16.17
N LEU A 194 8.68 3.90 15.84
CA LEU A 194 9.19 3.78 14.48
C LEU A 194 9.96 2.47 14.32
N LEU A 195 9.63 1.72 13.28
CA LEU A 195 10.35 0.57 12.80
C LEU A 195 11.03 0.94 11.48
N TYR A 196 12.35 0.89 11.47
CA TYR A 196 13.20 1.23 10.33
C TYR A 196 13.85 -0.03 9.74
N ILE A 197 13.72 -0.17 8.42
CA ILE A 197 14.33 -1.21 7.59
C ILE A 197 15.34 -0.49 6.68
N PRO A 198 16.65 -0.58 6.94
CA PRO A 198 17.66 0.17 6.18
C PRO A 198 17.70 -0.19 4.69
N GLU A 199 17.55 -1.48 4.40
CA GLU A 199 17.55 -2.01 3.03
C GLU A 199 16.40 -3.01 2.88
N ALA A 200 15.33 -2.52 2.28
CA ALA A 200 14.14 -3.29 1.95
C ALA A 200 14.40 -4.54 1.09
N GLN A 201 13.94 -5.71 1.51
CA GLN A 201 14.01 -6.94 0.71
C GLN A 201 12.65 -7.58 0.48
N LYS A 202 12.61 -8.53 -0.47
CA LYS A 202 11.42 -9.37 -0.71
C LYS A 202 10.95 -10.12 0.54
N SER A 203 11.89 -10.54 1.38
CA SER A 203 11.61 -11.23 2.63
C SER A 203 10.91 -10.33 3.66
N ASP A 204 10.95 -9.00 3.50
CA ASP A 204 10.28 -8.06 4.39
C ASP A 204 8.79 -7.92 4.10
N CYS A 205 8.30 -8.38 2.94
CA CYS A 205 6.87 -8.40 2.66
C CYS A 205 6.11 -9.22 3.71
N GLY A 206 4.97 -8.71 4.17
CA GLY A 206 4.16 -9.38 5.19
C GLY A 206 3.20 -8.42 5.88
N SER A 207 2.45 -8.93 6.86
CA SER A 207 1.56 -8.12 7.68
C SER A 207 2.30 -7.64 8.91
N PHE A 208 2.53 -6.33 9.02
CA PHE A 208 3.09 -5.72 10.22
C PHE A 208 1.96 -5.22 11.10
N SER A 209 2.01 -5.55 12.40
CA SER A 209 1.15 -4.94 13.39
C SER A 209 1.94 -4.22 14.46
N CYS A 210 1.40 -3.10 14.93
CA CYS A 210 1.87 -2.44 16.14
C CYS A 210 0.78 -2.49 17.20
N ASN A 211 1.16 -2.89 18.40
CA ASN A 211 0.32 -2.92 19.59
C ASN A 211 0.80 -1.81 20.53
N ALA A 212 0.02 -0.73 20.64
CA ALA A 212 0.28 0.34 21.57
C ALA A 212 -0.53 0.13 22.84
N SER A 213 0.11 0.23 24.01
CA SER A 213 -0.54 -0.02 25.30
C SER A 213 -0.22 1.04 26.35
N ASN A 214 -1.14 1.16 27.29
CA ASN A 214 -0.96 1.80 28.58
C ASN A 214 -1.52 0.88 29.68
N ASP A 215 -1.34 1.24 30.95
CA ASP A 215 -1.73 0.42 32.10
C ASP A 215 -3.23 0.02 32.15
N ILE A 216 -4.09 0.70 31.38
CA ILE A 216 -5.55 0.52 31.42
C ILE A 216 -6.16 0.04 30.09
N SER A 217 -5.43 0.12 28.99
CA SER A 217 -5.96 -0.09 27.63
C SER A 217 -4.86 -0.42 26.63
N TRP A 218 -5.23 -1.06 25.53
CA TRP A 218 -4.34 -1.37 24.43
C TRP A 218 -5.07 -1.26 23.10
N GLN A 219 -4.32 -0.97 22.04
CA GLN A 219 -4.82 -0.81 20.67
C GLN A 219 -3.85 -1.45 19.69
N GLU A 220 -4.35 -2.36 18.87
CA GLU A 220 -3.58 -2.99 17.80
C GLU A 220 -4.05 -2.50 16.43
N THR A 221 -3.11 -2.23 15.55
CA THR A 221 -3.36 -1.89 14.16
C THR A 221 -2.38 -2.64 13.26
N ALA A 222 -2.82 -3.02 12.07
CA ALA A 222 -2.05 -3.81 11.14
C ALA A 222 -2.10 -3.23 9.73
N ALA A 223 -0.99 -3.35 9.00
CA ALA A 223 -0.88 -2.98 7.60
C ALA A 223 -0.02 -4.01 6.88
N ASN A 224 -0.37 -4.27 5.62
CA ASN A 224 0.42 -5.17 4.78
C ASN A 224 1.50 -4.36 4.07
N LEU A 225 2.75 -4.72 4.33
CA LEU A 225 3.89 -4.19 3.60
C LEU A 225 4.09 -5.01 2.34
N THR A 226 3.91 -4.39 1.18
CA THR A 226 4.19 -4.97 -0.13
C THR A 226 5.36 -4.23 -0.76
N MET A 227 6.40 -4.98 -1.10
CA MET A 227 7.58 -4.39 -1.73
C MET A 227 7.43 -4.39 -3.24
N GLU A 228 7.37 -3.22 -3.84
CA GLU A 228 7.58 -2.98 -5.26
C GLU A 228 9.02 -3.34 -5.63
N GLY A 229 9.19 -4.11 -6.72
CA GLY A 229 10.53 -4.38 -7.25
C GLY A 229 11.26 -3.08 -7.61
N ILE A 230 12.58 -3.16 -7.79
CA ILE A 230 13.41 -2.03 -8.26
C ILE A 230 13.01 -1.73 -9.70
N VAL A 231 11.92 -0.99 -9.88
CA VAL A 231 11.41 -0.59 -11.17
C VAL A 231 11.05 0.88 -11.11
N PRO A 232 12.01 1.74 -11.53
CA PRO A 232 11.80 3.15 -11.76
C PRO A 232 10.55 3.43 -12.59
N SER A 233 9.99 4.63 -12.41
CA SER A 233 8.79 5.05 -13.13
C SER A 233 8.96 4.97 -14.65
N SER A 234 10.16 5.21 -15.18
CA SER A 234 10.56 5.05 -16.59
C SER A 234 10.24 3.63 -17.11
N LEU A 235 10.63 2.59 -16.38
CA LEU A 235 10.38 1.20 -16.73
C LEU A 235 8.91 0.80 -16.65
N LYS A 236 8.12 1.40 -15.75
CA LYS A 236 6.66 1.21 -15.74
C LYS A 236 6.04 1.70 -17.05
N HIS A 237 6.52 2.83 -17.60
CA HIS A 237 6.10 3.32 -18.91
C HIS A 237 6.59 2.41 -20.05
N ALA A 238 7.85 1.97 -20.00
CA ALA A 238 8.40 1.03 -20.98
C ALA A 238 7.57 -0.26 -21.07
N LEU A 239 7.17 -0.83 -19.93
CA LEU A 239 6.31 -2.01 -19.87
C LEU A 239 4.96 -1.75 -20.51
N LYS A 240 4.30 -0.61 -20.20
CA LYS A 240 3.03 -0.24 -20.83
C LYS A 240 3.15 -0.15 -22.35
N MET A 241 4.17 0.54 -22.85
CA MET A 241 4.40 0.69 -24.29
C MET A 241 4.66 -0.66 -24.97
N SER A 242 5.47 -1.52 -24.33
CA SER A 242 5.75 -2.89 -24.80
C SER A 242 4.48 -3.74 -24.88
N THR A 243 3.63 -3.68 -23.85
CA THR A 243 2.37 -4.41 -23.81
C THR A 243 1.37 -3.91 -24.86
N VAL A 244 1.29 -2.59 -25.07
CA VAL A 244 0.43 -2.00 -26.12
C VAL A 244 0.92 -2.42 -27.51
N ALA A 245 2.23 -2.38 -27.76
CA ALA A 245 2.81 -2.85 -29.02
C ALA A 245 2.51 -4.34 -29.27
N LEU A 246 2.62 -5.19 -28.24
CA LEU A 246 2.21 -6.60 -28.32
C LEU A 246 0.74 -6.77 -28.67
N ALA A 247 -0.15 -6.00 -28.04
CA ALA A 247 -1.59 -6.06 -28.32
C ALA A 247 -1.88 -5.69 -29.79
N ILE A 248 -1.26 -4.63 -30.31
CA ILE A 248 -1.41 -4.22 -31.72
C ILE A 248 -0.89 -5.34 -32.65
N SER A 249 0.29 -5.88 -32.37
CA SER A 249 0.94 -6.90 -33.20
C SER A 249 0.20 -8.24 -33.21
N THR A 250 -0.38 -8.67 -32.09
CA THR A 250 -1.17 -9.91 -32.01
C THR A 250 -2.48 -9.81 -32.80
N ILE A 251 -3.12 -8.64 -32.81
CA ILE A 251 -4.32 -8.37 -33.62
C ILE A 251 -3.98 -8.38 -35.11
N LEU A 252 -2.86 -7.77 -35.49
CA LEU A 252 -2.38 -7.81 -36.86
C LEU A 252 -2.04 -9.24 -37.31
N ALA A 253 -1.40 -10.05 -36.46
CA ALA A 253 -1.12 -11.44 -36.75
C ALA A 253 -2.41 -12.25 -36.97
N ALA A 254 -3.38 -12.14 -36.06
CA ALA A 254 -4.68 -12.79 -36.18
C ALA A 254 -5.45 -12.33 -37.44
N GLY A 255 -5.46 -11.03 -37.72
CA GLY A 255 -6.08 -10.45 -38.91
C GLY A 255 -5.41 -10.89 -40.21
N SER A 256 -4.07 -11.02 -40.23
CA SER A 256 -3.34 -11.51 -41.39
C SER A 256 -3.58 -13.01 -41.68
N GLY A 257 -3.69 -13.83 -40.63
CA GLY A 257 -4.03 -15.25 -40.75
C GLY A 257 -5.45 -15.47 -41.29
N LEU A 258 -6.42 -14.73 -40.76
CA LEU A 258 -7.80 -14.72 -41.27
C LEU A 258 -7.90 -14.18 -42.71
N GLY A 259 -7.15 -13.12 -43.04
CA GLY A 259 -7.09 -12.55 -44.39
C GLY A 259 -6.52 -13.51 -45.42
N PHE A 260 -5.50 -14.30 -45.06
CA PHE A 260 -4.91 -15.33 -45.92
C PHE A 260 -5.89 -16.50 -46.16
N ILE A 261 -6.61 -16.94 -45.13
CA ILE A 261 -7.64 -17.98 -45.26
C ILE A 261 -8.77 -17.50 -46.19
N ILE A 262 -9.24 -16.27 -46.02
CA ILE A 262 -10.28 -15.68 -46.89
C ILE A 262 -9.78 -15.63 -48.34
N LEU A 263 -8.53 -15.21 -48.59
CA LEU A 263 -7.90 -15.21 -49.92
C LEU A 263 -7.81 -16.60 -50.54
N CYS A 264 -7.45 -17.62 -49.76
CA CYS A 264 -7.37 -19.01 -50.21
C CYS A 264 -8.74 -19.64 -50.48
N CYS A 265 -9.80 -19.16 -49.83
CA CYS A 265 -11.17 -19.66 -49.99
C CYS A 265 -12.00 -18.91 -51.06
N GLN A 266 -11.45 -17.90 -51.76
CA GLN A 266 -12.21 -17.14 -52.75
C GLN A 266 -12.23 -17.81 -54.15
N SER A 267 -13.41 -17.86 -54.76
CA SER A 267 -13.61 -18.17 -56.18
C SER A 267 -13.12 -17.01 -57.07
N GLU A 268 -12.50 -17.31 -58.22
CA GLU A 268 -11.95 -16.34 -59.20
C GLU A 268 -12.90 -15.19 -59.57
N LYS A 269 -14.22 -15.39 -59.45
CA LYS A 269 -15.26 -14.43 -59.88
C LYS A 269 -15.59 -13.33 -58.85
N LYS A 270 -15.06 -13.38 -57.62
CA LYS A 270 -15.31 -12.36 -56.57
C LYS A 270 -14.04 -11.77 -55.98
N LYS A 271 -13.02 -11.54 -56.82
CA LYS A 271 -11.76 -10.93 -56.39
C LYS A 271 -12.04 -9.59 -55.70
N ILE A 272 -11.62 -9.46 -54.44
CA ILE A 272 -11.66 -8.20 -53.68
C ILE A 272 -11.17 -7.07 -54.60
N THR A 273 -12.00 -6.04 -54.77
CA THR A 273 -11.68 -4.85 -55.58
C THR A 273 -10.34 -4.29 -55.12
N GLY A 274 -9.44 -4.04 -56.07
CA GLY A 274 -8.06 -3.62 -55.76
C GLY A 274 -7.96 -2.37 -54.90
N GLU A 275 -9.02 -1.55 -54.85
CA GLU A 275 -9.13 -0.37 -54.00
C GLU A 275 -9.25 -0.71 -52.50
N LEU A 276 -10.07 -1.69 -52.11
CA LEU A 276 -10.24 -2.11 -50.71
C LEU A 276 -8.98 -2.81 -50.19
N TRP A 277 -8.38 -3.68 -50.99
CA TRP A 277 -7.12 -4.35 -50.64
C TRP A 277 -5.99 -3.33 -50.43
N ARG A 278 -5.90 -2.29 -51.26
CA ARG A 278 -4.90 -1.22 -51.11
C ARG A 278 -5.05 -0.50 -49.77
N TRP A 279 -6.26 -0.11 -49.38
CA TRP A 279 -6.49 0.56 -48.10
C TRP A 279 -6.17 -0.35 -46.91
N LEU A 280 -6.57 -1.63 -46.96
CA LEU A 280 -6.23 -2.61 -45.94
C LEU A 280 -4.71 -2.70 -45.73
N VAL A 281 -3.93 -2.76 -46.82
CA VAL A 281 -2.46 -2.80 -46.78
C VAL A 281 -1.86 -1.52 -46.20
N ILE A 282 -2.41 -0.34 -46.49
CA ILE A 282 -1.93 0.93 -45.91
C ILE A 282 -2.13 0.93 -44.39
N PHE A 283 -3.31 0.56 -43.91
CA PHE A 283 -3.60 0.55 -42.47
C PHE A 283 -2.81 -0.52 -41.70
N THR A 284 -2.56 -1.70 -42.29
CA THR A 284 -1.71 -2.72 -41.66
C THR A 284 -0.27 -2.24 -41.53
N HIS A 285 0.32 -1.65 -42.57
CA HIS A 285 1.67 -1.09 -42.49
C HIS A 285 1.75 0.07 -41.49
N GLY A 286 0.72 0.92 -41.44
CA GLY A 286 0.62 2.00 -40.44
C GLY A 286 0.60 1.48 -39.00
N LEU A 287 -0.21 0.45 -38.71
CA LEU A 287 -0.26 -0.15 -37.37
C LEU A 287 1.04 -0.87 -36.99
N VAL A 288 1.72 -1.54 -37.94
CA VAL A 288 3.06 -2.11 -37.71
C VAL A 288 4.07 -1.02 -37.37
N CYS A 289 4.03 0.11 -38.08
CA CYS A 289 4.89 1.26 -37.81
C CYS A 289 4.65 1.84 -36.41
N VAL A 290 3.38 2.07 -36.01
CA VAL A 290 3.03 2.53 -34.66
C VAL A 290 3.53 1.55 -33.59
N SER A 291 3.33 0.25 -33.80
CA SER A 291 3.78 -0.79 -32.88
C SER A 291 5.32 -0.82 -32.74
N ALA A 292 6.05 -0.66 -33.84
CA ALA A 292 7.51 -0.59 -33.85
C ALA A 292 8.04 0.68 -33.14
N ILE A 293 7.38 1.83 -33.30
CA ILE A 293 7.74 3.07 -32.60
C ILE A 293 7.54 2.91 -31.08
N LEU A 294 6.42 2.33 -30.65
CA LEU A 294 6.17 2.06 -29.23
C LEU A 294 7.26 1.16 -28.65
N MET A 295 7.65 0.09 -29.36
CA MET A 295 8.76 -0.76 -28.94
C MET A 295 10.10 -0.05 -28.89
N PHE A 296 10.40 0.80 -29.87
CA PHE A 296 11.63 1.58 -29.89
C PHE A 296 11.71 2.48 -28.65
N THR A 297 10.65 3.22 -28.35
CA THR A 297 10.59 4.08 -27.16
C THR A 297 10.72 3.29 -25.86
N ALA A 298 10.07 2.12 -25.76
CA ALA A 298 10.17 1.23 -24.60
C ALA A 298 11.62 0.75 -24.35
N ALA A 299 12.33 0.37 -25.41
CA ALA A 299 13.71 -0.07 -25.30
C ALA A 299 14.68 1.05 -24.96
N VAL A 300 14.45 2.27 -25.45
CA VAL A 300 15.24 3.45 -25.04
C VAL A 300 15.07 3.70 -23.54
N PHE A 301 13.85 3.66 -23.01
CA PHE A 301 13.61 3.79 -21.57
C PHE A 301 14.30 2.70 -20.75
N TRP A 302 14.31 1.46 -21.24
CA TRP A 302 15.04 0.37 -20.58
C TRP A 302 16.55 0.62 -20.55
N MET A 303 17.15 0.97 -21.69
CA MET A 303 18.59 1.22 -21.80
C MET A 303 19.04 2.43 -20.98
N TRP A 304 18.16 3.42 -20.80
CA TRP A 304 18.44 4.57 -19.95
C TRP A 304 18.66 4.18 -18.49
N GLU A 305 17.95 3.15 -18.01
CA GLU A 305 17.99 2.77 -16.60
C GLU A 305 19.02 1.68 -16.31
N GLU A 306 19.01 0.57 -17.06
CA GLU A 306 19.88 -0.59 -16.82
C GLU A 306 21.21 -0.50 -17.60
N GLY A 307 21.33 0.48 -18.51
CA GLY A 307 22.51 0.68 -19.35
C GLY A 307 22.44 0.03 -20.74
N LEU A 308 23.51 0.23 -21.52
CA LEU A 308 23.57 -0.15 -22.93
C LEU A 308 23.79 -1.67 -23.08
N SER A 309 22.87 -2.36 -23.77
CA SER A 309 23.00 -3.78 -24.11
C SER A 309 23.21 -3.95 -25.62
N THR A 310 24.23 -4.72 -26.01
CA THR A 310 24.56 -4.99 -27.43
C THR A 310 23.39 -5.63 -28.18
N ALA A 311 22.66 -6.54 -27.52
CA ALA A 311 21.46 -7.16 -28.08
C ALA A 311 20.36 -6.12 -28.36
N LEU A 312 20.08 -5.22 -27.40
CA LEU A 312 19.06 -4.18 -27.55
C LEU A 312 19.40 -3.18 -28.65
N VAL A 313 20.69 -2.82 -28.79
CA VAL A 313 21.15 -1.93 -29.87
C VAL A 313 20.91 -2.55 -31.24
N LEU A 314 21.22 -3.84 -31.42
CA LEU A 314 20.92 -4.55 -32.67
C LEU A 314 19.42 -4.56 -32.98
N TYR A 315 18.58 -4.82 -31.97
CA TYR A 315 17.12 -4.78 -32.14
C TYR A 315 16.59 -3.39 -32.53
N LEU A 316 17.15 -2.32 -31.97
CA LEU A 316 16.77 -0.95 -32.35
C LEU A 316 17.11 -0.64 -33.82
N ILE A 317 18.25 -1.14 -34.31
CA ILE A 317 18.62 -1.01 -35.73
C ILE A 317 17.58 -1.74 -36.60
N PHE A 318 17.17 -2.96 -36.22
CA PHE A 318 16.12 -3.66 -36.97
C PHE A 318 14.76 -2.96 -36.89
N LEU A 319 14.38 -2.40 -35.74
CA LEU A 319 13.13 -1.65 -35.58
C LEU A 319 13.12 -0.37 -36.43
N THR A 320 14.22 0.38 -36.47
CA THR A 320 14.32 1.57 -37.32
C THR A 320 14.21 1.22 -38.81
N TRP A 321 14.80 0.10 -39.23
CA TRP A 321 14.63 -0.40 -40.59
C TRP A 321 13.17 -0.75 -40.90
N VAL A 322 12.48 -1.47 -40.00
CA VAL A 322 11.05 -1.79 -40.15
C VAL A 322 10.20 -0.52 -40.23
N ILE A 323 10.45 0.48 -39.38
CA ILE A 323 9.74 1.78 -39.39
C ILE A 323 9.93 2.46 -40.75
N MET A 324 11.17 2.57 -41.23
CA MET A 324 11.47 3.21 -42.52
C MET A 324 10.77 2.51 -43.68
N VAL A 325 10.90 1.17 -43.78
CA VAL A 325 10.33 0.38 -44.88
C VAL A 325 8.80 0.44 -44.86
N THR A 326 8.17 0.27 -43.69
CA THR A 326 6.70 0.28 -43.59
C THR A 326 6.10 1.66 -43.83
N LEU A 327 6.75 2.73 -43.34
CA LEU A 327 6.35 4.12 -43.61
C LEU A 327 6.46 4.44 -45.11
N LEU A 328 7.61 4.15 -45.73
CA LEU A 328 7.83 4.36 -47.17
C LEU A 328 6.76 3.64 -48.01
N LEU A 329 6.49 2.36 -47.70
CA LEU A 329 5.45 1.57 -48.39
C LEU A 329 4.06 2.19 -48.22
N SER A 330 3.70 2.62 -47.01
CA SER A 330 2.39 3.24 -46.74
C SER A 330 2.19 4.55 -47.51
N VAL A 331 3.23 5.40 -47.59
CA VAL A 331 3.20 6.69 -48.30
C VAL A 331 3.09 6.49 -49.80
N VAL A 332 3.88 5.57 -50.36
CA VAL A 332 3.84 5.26 -51.81
C VAL A 332 2.47 4.74 -52.23
N LEU A 333 1.84 3.89 -51.42
CA LEU A 333 0.50 3.36 -51.67
C LEU A 333 -0.61 4.42 -51.57
N ALA A 334 -0.43 5.43 -50.70
CA ALA A 334 -1.39 6.50 -50.49
C ALA A 334 -1.32 7.60 -51.58
N ILE A 335 -0.12 8.04 -51.95
CA ILE A 335 0.08 9.22 -52.81
C ILE A 335 0.16 8.87 -54.30
N CYS A 336 0.81 7.76 -54.67
CA CYS A 336 1.09 7.44 -56.07
C CYS A 336 0.72 6.00 -56.45
N PRO A 337 -0.58 5.65 -56.50
CA PRO A 337 -1.02 4.29 -56.81
C PRO A 337 -0.67 3.83 -58.23
N GLN A 338 -0.44 4.78 -59.16
CA GLN A 338 -0.14 4.48 -60.57
C GLN A 338 1.30 4.03 -60.78
N HIS A 339 2.25 4.49 -59.95
CA HIS A 339 3.66 4.12 -60.04
C HIS A 339 3.87 2.63 -59.71
N LEU A 340 3.01 2.05 -58.85
CA LEU A 340 2.98 0.61 -58.54
C LEU A 340 2.59 -0.29 -59.72
N GLY A 341 1.94 0.25 -60.75
CA GLY A 341 1.58 -0.49 -61.96
C GLY A 341 2.81 -1.04 -62.70
N MET A 342 3.93 -0.29 -62.67
CA MET A 342 5.21 -0.74 -63.24
C MET A 342 5.91 -1.80 -62.37
N PHE A 343 5.69 -1.78 -61.05
CA PHE A 343 6.35 -2.69 -60.09
C PHE A 343 5.66 -4.05 -59.94
N LYS A 344 4.37 -4.17 -60.27
CA LYS A 344 3.60 -5.43 -60.24
C LYS A 344 4.17 -6.56 -61.11
N LYS A 345 4.99 -6.22 -62.12
CA LYS A 345 5.57 -7.19 -63.07
C LYS A 345 6.83 -7.88 -62.55
N LYS A 346 7.52 -7.34 -61.53
CA LYS A 346 8.72 -7.98 -60.94
C LYS A 346 8.35 -8.75 -59.66
N ILE A 347 8.56 -10.06 -59.68
CA ILE A 347 8.30 -11.00 -58.56
C ILE A 347 8.83 -10.47 -57.23
N MET A 348 10.03 -9.88 -57.22
CA MET A 348 10.70 -9.35 -56.02
C MET A 348 9.89 -8.27 -55.28
N TYR A 349 9.19 -7.38 -55.99
CA TYR A 349 8.40 -6.32 -55.36
C TYR A 349 7.11 -6.84 -54.71
N ARG A 350 6.52 -7.89 -55.29
CA ARG A 350 5.37 -8.57 -54.69
C ARG A 350 5.78 -9.27 -53.40
N VAL A 351 6.93 -9.93 -53.40
CA VAL A 351 7.50 -10.56 -52.20
C VAL A 351 7.74 -9.53 -51.10
N ILE A 352 8.36 -8.38 -51.39
CA ILE A 352 8.61 -7.33 -50.39
C ILE A 352 7.30 -6.78 -49.80
N LEU A 353 6.31 -6.49 -50.65
CA LEU A 353 5.02 -5.95 -50.21
C LEU A 353 4.22 -6.91 -49.32
N ASP A 354 4.30 -8.21 -49.61
CA ASP A 354 3.57 -9.25 -48.85
C ASP A 354 4.33 -9.70 -47.59
N THR A 355 5.65 -9.48 -47.50
CA THR A 355 6.49 -9.97 -46.38
C THR A 355 6.93 -8.89 -45.39
N ALA A 356 6.92 -7.61 -45.77
CA ALA A 356 7.38 -6.52 -44.91
C ALA A 356 6.55 -6.36 -43.62
N ALA A 357 5.22 -6.40 -43.72
CA ALA A 357 4.35 -6.30 -42.56
C ALA A 357 4.42 -7.54 -41.63
N PRO A 358 4.32 -8.79 -42.12
CA PRO A 358 4.49 -9.98 -41.28
C PRO A 358 5.86 -10.06 -40.60
N GLY A 359 6.94 -9.74 -41.33
CA GLY A 359 8.30 -9.71 -40.78
C GLY A 359 8.45 -8.67 -39.66
N GLY A 360 7.87 -7.48 -39.86
CA GLY A 360 7.81 -6.44 -38.83
C GLY A 360 7.04 -6.86 -37.58
N VAL A 361 5.88 -7.50 -37.75
CA VAL A 361 5.07 -8.03 -36.63
C VAL A 361 5.86 -9.07 -35.82
N ILE A 362 6.51 -10.03 -36.49
CA ILE A 362 7.30 -11.07 -35.82
C ILE A 362 8.44 -10.43 -35.01
N LEU A 363 9.17 -9.49 -35.61
CA LEU A 363 10.27 -8.79 -34.94
C LEU A 363 9.79 -8.05 -33.69
N VAL A 364 8.69 -7.30 -33.81
CA VAL A 364 8.09 -6.56 -32.69
C VAL A 364 7.63 -7.49 -31.58
N VAL A 365 6.96 -8.60 -31.90
CA VAL A 365 6.49 -9.58 -30.90
C VAL A 365 7.66 -10.22 -30.15
N LEU A 366 8.69 -10.69 -30.86
CA LEU A 366 9.86 -11.31 -30.23
C LEU A 366 10.56 -10.32 -29.28
N PHE A 367 10.75 -9.08 -29.72
CA PHE A 367 11.42 -8.06 -28.93
C PHE A 367 10.60 -7.64 -27.72
N ALA A 368 9.28 -7.54 -27.88
CA ALA A 368 8.41 -7.19 -26.78
C ALA A 368 8.30 -8.31 -25.73
N ILE A 369 8.34 -9.58 -26.15
CA ILE A 369 8.46 -10.72 -25.23
C ILE A 369 9.78 -10.60 -24.45
N PHE A 370 10.90 -10.37 -25.12
CA PHE A 370 12.21 -10.23 -24.48
C PHE A 370 12.24 -9.09 -23.46
N LEU A 371 11.79 -7.89 -23.85
CA LEU A 371 11.76 -6.72 -22.98
C LEU A 371 10.83 -6.95 -21.78
N THR A 372 9.65 -7.53 -22.01
CA THR A 372 8.69 -7.85 -20.96
C THR A 372 9.25 -8.88 -19.98
N GLN A 373 9.94 -9.92 -20.45
CA GLN A 373 10.57 -10.92 -19.59
C GLN A 373 11.65 -10.31 -18.70
N ASN A 374 12.48 -9.41 -19.23
CA ASN A 374 13.52 -8.74 -18.45
C ASN A 374 12.92 -7.77 -17.41
N ILE A 375 11.89 -7.01 -17.76
CA ILE A 375 11.15 -6.15 -16.80
C ILE A 375 10.48 -7.00 -15.72
N GLN A 376 9.85 -8.11 -16.11
CA GLN A 376 9.23 -9.04 -15.17
C GLN A 376 10.27 -9.67 -14.23
N HIS A 377 11.49 -9.93 -14.70
CA HIS A 377 12.56 -10.43 -13.85
C HIS A 377 12.91 -9.43 -12.73
N LEU A 378 13.01 -8.13 -13.05
CA LEU A 378 13.21 -7.08 -12.05
C LEU A 378 12.04 -6.97 -11.07
N GLN A 379 10.81 -7.10 -11.56
CA GLN A 379 9.59 -7.11 -10.73
C GLN A 379 9.56 -8.29 -9.74
N ARG A 380 10.10 -9.47 -10.10
CA ARG A 380 10.16 -10.64 -9.20
C ARG A 380 11.03 -10.43 -7.97
N LYS A 381 11.90 -9.42 -7.96
CA LYS A 381 12.67 -9.02 -6.78
C LYS A 381 11.75 -8.45 -5.68
N GLY A 382 10.55 -7.98 -6.01
CA GLY A 382 9.51 -7.56 -5.06
C GLY A 382 8.43 -8.63 -4.82
N CYS A 383 7.39 -8.24 -4.09
CA CYS A 383 6.17 -9.03 -3.83
C CYS A 383 4.88 -8.31 -4.26
N SER A 384 4.98 -7.09 -4.79
CA SER A 384 3.82 -6.38 -5.32
C SER A 384 3.13 -7.18 -6.44
N PRO A 385 1.80 -7.09 -6.57
CA PRO A 385 1.09 -7.70 -7.69
C PRO A 385 1.65 -7.16 -9.01
N LEU A 386 1.61 -7.99 -10.06
CA LEU A 386 2.06 -7.58 -11.40
C LEU A 386 1.29 -6.34 -11.86
N PHE A 387 1.97 -5.50 -12.63
CA PHE A 387 1.38 -4.31 -13.24
C PHE A 387 0.13 -4.69 -14.07
N ASP A 388 -1.03 -4.18 -13.68
CA ASP A 388 -2.29 -4.43 -14.40
C ASP A 388 -2.41 -3.48 -15.61
N SER A 389 -2.06 -4.00 -16.78
CA SER A 389 -2.18 -3.32 -18.07
C SER A 389 -3.41 -3.74 -18.86
N THR A 390 -4.36 -4.49 -18.27
CA THR A 390 -5.52 -5.05 -18.98
C THR A 390 -6.34 -3.97 -19.68
N ALA A 391 -6.60 -2.84 -19.02
CA ALA A 391 -7.31 -1.71 -19.61
C ALA A 391 -6.58 -1.14 -20.83
N ALA A 392 -5.25 -0.96 -20.76
CA ALA A 392 -4.45 -0.45 -21.87
C ALA A 392 -4.45 -1.42 -23.07
N ILE A 393 -4.39 -2.73 -22.81
CA ILE A 393 -4.52 -3.77 -23.84
C ILE A 393 -5.88 -3.69 -24.51
N LEU A 394 -6.96 -3.64 -23.75
CA LEU A 394 -8.32 -3.60 -24.28
C LEU A 394 -8.56 -2.34 -25.12
N ILE A 395 -8.09 -1.18 -24.66
CA ILE A 395 -8.18 0.09 -25.39
C ILE A 395 -7.39 0.01 -26.69
N ALA A 396 -6.12 -0.44 -26.64
CA ALA A 396 -5.29 -0.60 -27.83
C ALA A 396 -5.90 -1.58 -28.83
N ALA A 397 -6.50 -2.66 -28.33
CA ALA A 397 -7.16 -3.66 -29.15
C ALA A 397 -8.40 -3.11 -29.86
N ALA A 398 -9.27 -2.42 -29.11
CA ALA A 398 -10.45 -1.76 -29.66
C ALA A 398 -10.09 -0.72 -30.72
N ILE A 399 -9.08 0.13 -30.46
CA ILE A 399 -8.61 1.14 -31.41
C ILE A 399 -8.06 0.47 -32.69
N SER A 400 -7.24 -0.57 -32.54
CA SER A 400 -6.65 -1.28 -33.69
C SER A 400 -7.73 -1.94 -34.56
N LEU A 401 -8.73 -2.56 -33.94
CA LEU A 401 -9.89 -3.15 -34.64
C LEU A 401 -10.70 -2.08 -35.37
N LEU A 402 -10.98 -0.94 -34.73
CA LEU A 402 -11.70 0.18 -35.37
C LEU A 402 -10.96 0.71 -36.60
N ILE A 403 -9.63 0.87 -36.50
CA ILE A 403 -8.78 1.30 -37.62
C ILE A 403 -8.82 0.30 -38.77
N LEU A 404 -8.79 -1.01 -38.49
CA LEU A 404 -8.88 -2.07 -39.51
C LEU A 404 -10.27 -2.19 -40.15
N LEU A 405 -11.34 -1.81 -39.44
CA LEU A 405 -12.71 -1.84 -39.96
C LEU A 405 -13.08 -0.61 -40.80
N ALA A 406 -12.39 0.52 -40.61
CA ALA A 406 -12.69 1.77 -41.31
C ALA A 406 -12.71 1.63 -42.86
N PRO A 407 -11.78 0.91 -43.52
CA PRO A 407 -11.81 0.69 -44.97
C PRO A 407 -13.05 -0.06 -45.45
N PHE A 408 -13.52 -1.05 -44.67
CA PHE A 408 -14.70 -1.84 -45.01
C PHE A 408 -15.97 -1.00 -44.95
N VAL A 409 -16.12 -0.21 -43.88
CA VAL A 409 -17.25 0.70 -43.72
C VAL A 409 -17.25 1.75 -44.83
N TRP A 410 -16.09 2.34 -45.13
CA TRP A 410 -15.95 3.31 -46.21
C TRP A 410 -16.30 2.70 -47.57
N TYR A 411 -15.79 1.51 -47.88
CA TYR A 411 -16.06 0.83 -49.14
C TYR A 411 -17.54 0.49 -49.32
N HIS A 412 -18.19 -0.06 -48.29
CA HIS A 412 -19.62 -0.35 -48.36
C HIS A 412 -20.47 0.91 -48.52
N ARG A 413 -20.10 2.02 -47.86
CA ARG A 413 -20.77 3.32 -48.06
C ARG A 413 -20.58 3.83 -49.49
N LYS A 414 -19.36 3.75 -50.03
CA LYS A 414 -19.05 4.16 -51.42
C LYS A 414 -19.82 3.32 -52.43
N LYS A 415 -19.83 2.00 -52.27
CA LYS A 415 -20.59 1.08 -53.15
C LYS A 415 -22.09 1.39 -53.11
N LYS A 416 -22.64 1.60 -51.91
CA LYS A 416 -24.05 1.98 -51.73
C LYS A 416 -24.39 3.34 -52.36
N SER A 417 -23.45 4.29 -52.35
CA SER A 417 -23.60 5.57 -53.06
C SER A 417 -23.62 5.34 -54.57
N GLN A 418 -22.66 4.58 -55.10
CA GLN A 418 -22.60 4.27 -56.53
C GLN A 418 -23.85 3.54 -57.03
N GLU A 419 -24.36 2.56 -56.26
CA GLU A 419 -25.61 1.85 -56.59
C GLU A 419 -26.83 2.80 -56.61
N LYS A 420 -26.86 3.81 -55.74
CA LYS A 420 -27.90 4.84 -55.73
C LYS A 420 -27.78 5.79 -56.92
N ASP A 421 -26.58 6.28 -57.20
CA ASP A 421 -26.31 7.18 -58.33
C ASP A 421 -26.63 6.49 -59.67
N GLN A 422 -26.44 5.16 -59.76
CA GLN A 422 -26.78 4.36 -60.94
C GLN A 422 -28.29 4.15 -61.10
N GLN A 423 -29.03 3.96 -59.99
CA GLN A 423 -30.49 3.90 -60.00
C GLN A 423 -31.13 5.25 -60.33
N GLU A 424 -30.58 6.34 -59.82
CA GLU A 424 -31.05 7.70 -60.07
C GLU A 424 -30.73 8.16 -61.50
N GLY A 425 -29.54 7.82 -62.03
CA GLY A 425 -29.18 8.04 -63.43
C GLY A 425 -30.07 7.27 -64.42
N GLN A 426 -30.40 6.01 -64.14
CA GLN A 426 -31.36 5.26 -64.95
C GLN A 426 -32.78 5.84 -64.88
N HIS A 427 -33.18 6.45 -63.75
CA HIS A 427 -34.49 7.07 -63.61
C HIS A 427 -34.59 8.41 -64.35
N VAL A 428 -33.51 9.19 -64.41
CA VAL A 428 -33.42 10.45 -65.18
C VAL A 428 -33.33 10.19 -66.69
N GLU A 429 -32.59 9.18 -67.12
CA GLU A 429 -32.48 8.77 -68.53
C GLU A 429 -33.83 8.26 -69.08
N LEU A 430 -34.64 7.58 -68.26
CA LEU A 430 -36.02 7.22 -68.59
C LEU A 430 -36.99 8.42 -68.63
N GLN A 431 -36.66 9.53 -67.98
CA GLN A 431 -37.50 10.72 -67.88
C GLN A 431 -37.19 11.72 -69.01
N GLU A 432 -35.93 11.84 -69.44
CA GLU A 432 -35.53 12.62 -70.63
C GLU A 432 -35.97 11.95 -71.95
N LEU A 433 -36.04 10.61 -72.01
CA LEU A 433 -36.56 9.90 -73.19
C LEU A 433 -38.08 10.09 -73.40
N ASN A 434 -38.78 10.70 -72.44
CA ASN A 434 -40.23 10.92 -72.47
C ASN A 434 -40.65 12.39 -72.66
N VAL A 435 -39.71 13.28 -73.05
CA VAL A 435 -40.00 14.67 -73.43
C VAL A 435 -39.94 14.79 -74.96
N ASP A 436 -41.11 14.69 -75.59
CA ASP A 436 -41.31 14.76 -77.04
C ASP A 436 -41.20 16.23 -77.56
N PRO A 437 -40.43 16.49 -78.63
CA PRO A 437 -40.40 17.78 -79.33
C PRO A 437 -41.63 17.93 -80.25
N GLN A 438 -42.74 18.46 -79.71
CA GLN A 438 -43.89 18.89 -80.51
C GLN A 438 -44.32 20.32 -80.13
N ALA A 439 -43.53 21.31 -80.57
CA ALA A 439 -43.97 22.69 -80.73
C ALA A 439 -43.01 23.49 -81.63
N LYS A 440 -42.94 23.13 -82.93
CA LYS A 440 -42.59 24.07 -84.02
C LYS A 440 -42.84 23.42 -85.37
N ASN A 441 -44.06 23.58 -85.88
CA ASN A 441 -44.35 23.92 -87.27
C ASN A 441 -45.87 23.85 -87.52
N GLN A 442 -46.57 24.93 -87.21
CA GLN A 442 -47.73 25.37 -87.99
C GLN A 442 -47.89 26.89 -87.83
N ASP A 443 -47.98 27.55 -88.98
CA ASP A 443 -48.04 28.99 -89.32
C ASP A 443 -46.73 29.82 -89.28
#